data_AF-A0A2U2S2M5-F1
#
_entry.id   AF-A0A2U2S2M5-F1
#
_cell.length_a   1.000
_cell.length_b   1.000
_cell.length_c   1.000
_cell.angle_alpha   90.00
_cell.angle_beta   90.00
_cell.angle_gamma   90.00
#
_symmetry.space_group_name_H-M   'P 1'
#
loop_
_entity.id
_entity.type
_entity.pdbx_description
1 polymer ?
#
loop_
_entity_poly.entity_id
_entity_poly.type
_entity_poly.pdbx_seq_one_letter_code
_entity_poly.pdbx_strand_id
1 'polypeptide(L)' 'MFEQEQQAIEARIRSYCTANDIPLAELKWLPIPFSGEWGISTSFFATAAAEAKAGKGKGLPVPLRAQEIAE' A
#
# COMPACT_ATOMS: atom_id res chain seq x y z
N MET A 1 6.21 -18.43 -3.20
CA MET A 1 7.10 -18.41 -2.01
C MET A 1 6.55 -17.54 -0.89
N PHE A 2 6.07 -16.32 -1.15
CA PHE A 2 5.46 -15.45 -0.11
C PHE A 2 3.94 -15.28 -0.29
N GLU A 3 3.22 -16.29 -0.77
CA GLU A 3 1.80 -16.14 -1.13
C GLU A 3 0.89 -15.99 0.09
N GLN A 4 1.18 -16.71 1.18
CA GLN A 4 0.42 -16.59 2.42
C GLN A 4 0.64 -15.22 3.08
N GLU A 5 1.89 -14.76 3.14
CA GLU A 5 2.23 -13.43 3.66
C GLU A 5 1.61 -12.32 2.80
N GLN A 6 1.65 -12.45 1.47
CA GLN A 6 0.97 -11.51 0.55
C GLN A 6 -0.52 -11.44 0.86
N GLN A 7 -1.21 -12.57 0.96
CA GLN A 7 -2.65 -12.60 1.26
C GLN A 7 -2.97 -12.04 2.66
N ALA A 8 -2.17 -12.37 3.67
CA ALA A 8 -2.35 -11.87 5.02
C ALA A 8 -2.16 -10.35 5.11
N ILE A 9 -1.13 -9.82 4.45
CA ILE A 9 -0.87 -8.38 4.39
C ILE A 9 -1.93 -7.68 3.54
N GLU A 10 -2.32 -8.25 2.40
CA GLU A 10 -3.38 -7.71 1.54
C GLU A 10 -4.72 -7.61 2.29
N ALA A 11 -5.10 -8.64 3.05
CA ALA A 11 -6.31 -8.61 3.88
C ALA A 11 -6.25 -7.50 4.93
N ARG A 12 -5.09 -7.28 5.56
CA ARG A 12 -4.87 -6.17 6.51
C ARG A 12 -4.96 -4.81 5.82
N ILE A 13 -4.28 -4.63 4.69
CA ILE A 13 -4.31 -3.40 3.89
C ILE A 13 -5.75 -3.07 3.48
N ARG A 14 -6.49 -4.07 2.99
CA ARG A 14 -7.88 -3.89 2.57
C ARG A 14 -8.78 -3.50 3.73
N SER A 15 -8.60 -4.13 4.89
CA SER A 15 -9.33 -3.79 6.11
C SER A 15 -9.02 -2.36 6.57
N TYR A 16 -7.75 -1.96 6.55
CA TYR A 16 -7.32 -0.61 6.89
C TYR A 16 -7.89 0.43 5.92
N CYS A 17 -7.81 0.18 4.61
CA CYS A 17 -8.36 1.09 3.60
C CYS A 17 -9.89 1.20 3.71
N THR A 18 -10.58 0.10 4.00
CA THR A 18 -12.04 0.11 4.20
C THR A 18 -12.42 0.89 5.46
N ALA A 19 -11.69 0.72 6.57
CA ALA A 19 -11.93 1.44 7.81
C ALA A 19 -11.65 2.95 7.70
N ASN A 20 -10.68 3.33 6.87
CA ASN A 20 -10.31 4.73 6.63
C ASN A 20 -10.96 5.34 5.38
N ASP A 21 -11.88 4.60 4.73
CA ASP A 21 -12.60 5.04 3.53
C ASP A 21 -11.67 5.48 2.36
N ILE A 22 -10.53 4.81 2.27
CA ILE A 22 -9.44 5.03 1.30
C ILE A 22 -9.71 4.17 0.05
N PRO A 23 -9.69 4.77 -1.15
CA PRO A 23 -9.78 4.00 -2.39
C PRO A 23 -8.50 3.17 -2.59
N LEU A 24 -8.58 1.87 -2.31
CA LEU A 24 -7.48 0.94 -2.50
C LEU A 24 -7.21 0.75 -4.00
N ALA A 25 -6.02 1.16 -4.45
CA ALA A 25 -5.54 0.81 -5.79
C ALA A 25 -4.97 -0.61 -5.81
N GLU A 26 -4.79 -1.18 -7.00
CA GLU A 26 -4.22 -2.52 -7.17
C GLU A 26 -2.84 -2.62 -6.50
N LEU A 27 -2.69 -3.56 -5.55
CA LEU A 27 -1.44 -3.80 -4.84
C LEU A 27 -0.51 -4.61 -5.73
N LYS A 28 0.50 -3.93 -6.28
CA LYS A 28 1.49 -4.57 -7.14
C LYS A 28 2.66 -5.11 -6.32
N TRP A 29 2.60 -6.40 -6.04
CA TRP A 29 3.67 -7.13 -5.36
C TRP A 29 4.86 -7.35 -6.28
N LEU A 30 6.03 -6.90 -5.85
CA LEU A 30 7.29 -7.05 -6.58
C LEU A 30 8.30 -7.79 -5.70
N PRO A 31 8.89 -8.90 -6.18
CA PRO A 31 9.99 -9.54 -5.48
C PRO A 31 11.21 -8.62 -5.52
N ILE A 32 11.82 -8.37 -4.37
CA ILE A 32 13.02 -7.53 -4.28
C ILE A 32 14.14 -8.26 -3.53
N PRO A 33 15.37 -8.26 -4.05
CA PRO A 33 16.50 -8.84 -3.34
C PRO A 33 16.98 -7.87 -2.25
N PHE A 34 16.97 -8.32 -0.99
CA PHE A 34 17.58 -7.61 0.14
C PHE A 34 18.87 -8.31 0.53
N SER A 35 20.02 -7.76 0.13
CA SER A 35 21.36 -8.16 0.64
C SER A 35 21.60 -9.67 0.79
N GLY A 36 21.11 -10.49 -0.15
CA GLY A 36 21.27 -11.95 -0.14
C GLY A 36 19.99 -12.75 0.16
N GLU A 37 18.92 -12.11 0.63
CA GLU A 37 17.61 -12.73 0.85
C GLU A 37 16.56 -12.22 -0.16
N TRP A 38 15.60 -13.07 -0.49
CA TRP A 38 14.45 -12.69 -1.32
C TRP A 38 13.34 -12.15 -0.43
N GLY A 39 12.88 -10.93 -0.71
CA GLY A 39 11.71 -10.33 -0.06
C GLY A 39 10.63 -9.98 -1.08
N ILE A 40 9.52 -9.44 -0.58
CA ILE A 40 8.45 -8.85 -1.39
C ILE A 40 8.24 -7.40 -0.97
N SER A 41 7.90 -6.57 -1.93
CA SER A 41 7.52 -5.17 -1.72
C SER A 41 6.21 -4.88 -2.41
N THR A 42 5.47 -3.90 -1.88
CA THR A 42 4.29 -3.33 -2.53
C THR A 42 4.34 -1.82 -2.40
N SER A 43 3.71 -1.11 -3.34
CA SER A 43 3.73 0.36 -3.40
C SER A 43 2.35 0.93 -3.08
N PHE A 44 2.30 1.88 -2.14
CA PHE A 44 1.07 2.59 -1.76
C PHE A 44 0.87 3.92 -2.50
N PHE A 45 1.77 4.27 -3.41
CA PHE A 45 1.68 5.53 -4.17
C PHE A 45 0.40 5.63 -5.00
N ALA A 46 -0.03 4.52 -5.61
CA ALA A 46 -1.27 4.48 -6.40
C ALA A 46 -2.51 4.71 -5.52
N THR A 47 -2.56 4.10 -4.34
CA THR A 47 -3.62 4.26 -3.35
C THR A 47 -3.66 5.70 -2.81
N ALA A 48 -2.51 6.26 -2.44
CA ALA A 48 -2.41 7.65 -1.98
C ALA A 48 -2.78 8.65 -3.08
N ALA A 49 -2.41 8.39 -4.34
CA ALA A 49 -2.79 9.22 -5.48
C ALA A 49 -4.30 9.17 -5.76
N ALA A 50 -4.91 7.98 -5.65
CA ALA A 50 -6.35 7.80 -5.78
C ALA A 50 -7.10 8.53 -4.65
N GLU A 51 -6.59 8.45 -3.41
CA GLU A 51 -7.15 9.14 -2.25
C GLU A 51 -7.05 10.67 -2.38
N ALA A 52 -5.90 11.19 -2.83
CA ALA A 52 -5.71 12.61 -3.12
C ALA A 52 -6.66 13.08 -4.24
N LYS A 53 -6.80 12.29 -5.32
CA LYS A 53 -7.73 12.60 -6.41
C LYS A 53 -9.20 12.56 -5.98
N ALA A 54 -9.54 11.71 -5.02
CA ALA A 54 -10.87 11.65 -4.42
C ALA A 54 -11.15 12.78 -3.42
N GLY A 55 -10.21 13.72 -3.22
CA GLY A 55 -10.36 14.84 -2.28
C GLY A 55 -10.20 14.45 -0.81
N LYS A 56 -9.78 13.21 -0.52
CA LYS A 56 -9.63 12.67 0.84
C LYS A 56 -8.19 12.63 1.33
N GLY A 57 -7.22 13.00 0.49
CA GLY A 57 -5.78 12.96 0.79
C GLY A 57 -5.27 13.95 1.85
N LYS A 58 -6.13 14.42 2.77
CA LYS A 58 -5.83 15.35 3.88
C LYS A 58 -5.02 16.61 3.51
N GLY A 59 -4.93 16.96 2.23
CA GLY A 59 -4.04 18.03 1.74
C GLY A 59 -2.54 17.67 1.77
N LEU A 60 -2.18 16.42 2.06
CA LEU A 60 -0.80 15.96 2.09
C LEU A 60 -0.32 15.59 0.67
N PRO A 61 0.97 15.83 0.35
CA PRO A 61 1.53 15.35 -0.90
C PRO A 61 1.49 13.82 -0.96
N VAL A 62 1.12 13.28 -2.12
CA VAL A 62 1.02 11.83 -2.40
C VAL A 62 2.17 10.98 -1.81
N PRO A 63 3.47 11.33 -1.96
CA PRO A 63 4.55 10.55 -1.34
C PRO A 63 4.48 10.46 0.18
N LEU A 64 4.14 11.55 0.85
CA LEU A 64 4.04 11.59 2.31
C LEU A 64 2.83 10.79 2.79
N ARG A 65 1.71 10.90 2.07
CA ARG A 65 0.52 10.12 2.35
C ARG A 65 0.72 8.62 2.11
N ALA A 66 1.47 8.25 1.08
CA ALA A 66 1.85 6.86 0.83
C ALA A 66 2.73 6.30 1.95
N GLN A 67 3.63 7.12 2.51
CA GLN A 67 4.44 6.74 3.67
C GLN A 67 3.57 6.52 4.92
N GLU A 68 2.62 7.41 5.21
CA GLU A 68 1.70 7.25 6.35
C GLU A 68 0.83 5.98 6.25
N ILE A 69 0.50 5.52 5.05
CA ILE A 69 -0.26 4.28 4.84
C ILE A 69 0.62 3.04 5.05
N ALA A 70 1.95 3.19 4.89
CA ALA A 70 2.92 2.12 4.98
C ALA A 70 3.54 1.94 6.38
N GLU A 71 3.41 2.93 7.27
CA GLU A 71 3.79 2.85 8.70
C GLU A 71 2.70 2.18 9.55
#